data_AF-A0A7Z6MA64-F1
#
_entry.id   AF-A0A7Z6MA64-F1
#
_cell.length_a   1.000
_cell.length_b   1.000
_cell.length_c   1.000
_cell.angle_alpha   90.00
_cell.angle_beta   90.00
_cell.angle_gamma   90.00
#
_symmetry.space_group_name_H-M   'P 1'
#
loop_
_entity.id
_entity.type
_entity.pdbx_description
1 polymer ?
#
loop_
_entity_poly.entity_id
_entity_poly.type
_entity_poly.pdbx_seq_one_letter_code
_entity_poly.pdbx_strand_id
1 'polypeptide(L)'
;MLLNSLFVIITIFFLIEINHCFRQYSPLVLKPKEFKKIILNSKHKYITRVEIKNSKKRMEVMIPSFNVHPQLIGIDKNEIIKIQTRIKPLHLDEEEKQNNDYWTAYILKGKKSIFVEIEIEYEIKSTAIDKIKCLWLDIEWGNYGPFGSFKRFDSFVLPNSLDISKANSSSTNLVDPIKTHILGSLDDPIGVLESYMPPNYLPTDILTIGESPLAVMQGRYIDYRNVKSNLISRILCKGFHPTSSLATASGMQTLINISGPTRVIISWLIGGILKFFGVKGMFYRLAGEQARLIDDITGTTPPYDKSIVLGPKDTKTFCINAAKKLNVNVAVVDVNDLGRVKILSTNNVNNAEIIKRSLTSNPAGNANQQTPLVLIRSDEPG
;
A
#
# COMPACT_ATOMS: atom_id res chain seq x y z
N MET A 1 21.63 3.96 -44.60
CA MET A 1 20.23 4.24 -44.16
C MET A 1 19.88 3.55 -42.85
N LEU A 2 20.03 2.23 -42.72
CA LEU A 2 19.72 1.48 -41.47
C LEU A 2 20.44 2.01 -40.21
N LEU A 3 21.72 2.36 -40.30
CA LEU A 3 22.49 2.91 -39.18
C LEU A 3 21.93 4.26 -38.69
N ASN A 4 21.52 5.13 -39.62
CA ASN A 4 20.93 6.43 -39.28
C ASN A 4 19.58 6.25 -38.61
N SER A 5 18.74 5.33 -39.09
CA SER A 5 17.46 5.00 -38.46
C SER A 5 17.62 4.44 -37.05
N LEU A 6 18.60 3.56 -36.84
CA LEU A 6 18.91 3.01 -35.51
C LEU A 6 19.38 4.11 -34.55
N PHE A 7 20.25 5.00 -35.01
CA PHE A 7 20.73 6.12 -34.20
C PHE A 7 19.60 7.06 -33.77
N VAL A 8 18.66 7.36 -34.67
CA VAL A 8 17.46 8.15 -34.36
C VAL A 8 16.61 7.47 -33.29
N ILE A 9 16.36 6.17 -33.42
CA ILE A 9 15.58 5.40 -32.43
C ILE A 9 16.25 5.44 -31.05
N ILE A 10 17.56 5.18 -30.98
CA ILE A 10 18.33 5.23 -29.72
C ILE A 10 18.24 6.63 -29.10
N THR A 11 18.39 7.67 -29.92
CA THR A 11 18.30 9.07 -29.46
C THR A 11 16.90 9.37 -28.91
N ILE A 12 15.83 8.90 -29.55
CA ILE A 12 14.45 9.08 -29.06
C ILE A 12 14.27 8.39 -27.71
N PHE A 13 14.67 7.13 -27.56
CA PHE A 13 14.57 6.42 -26.28
C PHE A 13 15.38 7.12 -25.19
N PHE A 14 16.59 7.57 -25.52
CA PHE A 14 17.43 8.31 -24.60
C PHE A 14 16.78 9.63 -24.14
N LEU A 15 16.17 10.38 -25.06
CA LEU A 15 15.42 11.61 -24.73
C LEU A 15 14.18 11.33 -23.88
N ILE A 16 13.45 10.24 -24.14
CA ILE A 16 12.30 9.82 -23.33
C ILE A 16 12.75 9.48 -21.90
N GLU A 17 13.84 8.73 -21.76
CA GLU A 17 14.39 8.33 -20.46
C GLU A 17 14.93 9.55 -19.69
N ILE A 18 15.65 10.45 -20.37
CA ILE A 18 16.11 11.73 -19.79
C ILE A 18 14.91 12.52 -19.29
N ASN A 19 13.90 12.75 -20.14
CA ASN A 19 12.72 13.51 -19.74
C ASN A 19 12.01 12.89 -18.53
N HIS A 20 12.00 11.55 -18.43
CA HIS A 20 11.48 10.84 -17.27
C HIS A 20 12.32 11.08 -16.00
N CYS A 21 13.64 10.91 -16.09
CA CYS A 21 14.57 11.10 -14.98
C CYS A 21 14.64 12.54 -14.47
N PHE A 22 14.52 13.53 -15.37
CA PHE A 22 14.54 14.95 -15.03
C PHE A 22 13.17 15.53 -14.70
N ARG A 23 12.11 14.72 -14.73
CA ARG A 23 10.77 15.15 -14.31
C ARG A 23 10.82 15.49 -12.82
N GLN A 24 10.85 16.79 -12.52
CA GLN A 24 10.97 17.23 -11.14
C GLN A 24 9.63 16.98 -10.42
N TYR A 25 9.69 16.15 -9.39
CA TYR A 25 8.60 15.92 -8.45
C TYR A 25 8.95 16.51 -7.11
N SER A 26 7.92 16.84 -6.30
CA SER A 26 8.17 17.18 -4.90
C SER A 26 8.98 16.08 -4.21
N PRO A 27 10.08 16.44 -3.50
CA PRO A 27 10.88 15.52 -2.71
C PRO A 27 10.28 15.22 -1.33
N LEU A 28 9.16 15.88 -0.99
CA LEU A 28 8.51 15.73 0.29
C LEU A 28 7.83 14.38 0.37
N VAL A 29 7.98 13.73 1.52
CA VAL A 29 7.34 12.46 1.84
C VAL A 29 6.65 12.62 3.19
N LEU A 30 5.36 12.33 3.21
CA LEU A 30 4.57 12.25 4.44
C LEU A 30 4.62 10.81 4.96
N LYS A 31 4.90 10.63 6.24
CA LYS A 31 4.89 9.32 6.91
C LYS A 31 4.13 9.38 8.23
N PRO A 32 3.11 8.53 8.44
CA PRO A 32 2.52 8.39 9.76
C PRO A 32 3.56 7.79 10.73
N LYS A 33 3.48 8.14 12.02
CA LYS A 33 4.45 7.72 13.04
C LYS A 33 3.83 6.98 14.20
N GLU A 34 2.87 7.60 14.84
CA GLU A 34 2.24 7.08 16.04
C GLU A 34 0.82 7.62 16.10
N PHE A 35 -0.05 6.88 16.79
CA PHE A 35 -1.40 7.30 17.07
C PHE A 35 -1.81 6.86 18.47
N LYS A 36 -2.78 7.58 19.02
CA LYS A 36 -3.45 7.26 20.27
C LYS A 36 -4.95 7.41 20.07
N LYS A 37 -5.71 6.42 20.52
CA LYS A 37 -7.17 6.50 20.60
C LYS A 37 -7.57 6.73 22.06
N ILE A 38 -8.47 7.68 22.27
CA ILE A 38 -9.07 8.01 23.56
C ILE A 38 -10.59 7.87 23.42
N ILE A 39 -11.20 7.17 24.37
CA ILE A 39 -12.65 6.94 24.39
C ILE A 39 -13.21 7.60 25.66
N LEU A 40 -14.15 8.53 25.49
CA LEU A 40 -14.81 9.28 26.57
C LEU A 40 -16.32 9.22 26.32
N ASN A 41 -17.00 8.20 26.86
CA ASN A 41 -18.43 7.95 26.65
C ASN A 41 -18.77 7.82 25.14
N SER A 42 -19.63 8.71 24.61
CA SER A 42 -20.00 8.78 23.18
C SER A 42 -18.97 9.51 22.30
N LYS A 43 -17.99 10.18 22.91
CA LYS A 43 -16.96 10.95 22.21
C LYS A 43 -15.70 10.11 22.07
N HIS A 44 -15.26 9.98 20.83
CA HIS A 44 -14.05 9.28 20.48
C HIS A 44 -13.04 10.29 19.93
N LYS A 45 -11.78 10.11 20.29
CA LYS A 45 -10.70 10.97 19.83
C LYS A 45 -9.53 10.13 19.34
N TYR A 46 -9.10 10.38 18.11
CA TYR A 46 -7.78 9.98 17.64
C TYR A 46 -6.83 11.17 17.69
N ILE A 47 -5.61 10.92 18.15
CA ILE A 47 -4.49 11.85 18.03
C ILE A 47 -3.41 11.09 17.27
N THR A 48 -2.98 11.58 16.12
CA THR A 48 -1.93 10.95 15.31
C THR A 48 -0.87 11.96 14.93
N ARG A 49 0.37 11.50 14.84
CA ARG A 49 1.49 12.31 14.40
C ARG A 49 1.98 11.85 13.04
N VAL A 50 2.20 12.80 12.14
CA VAL A 50 2.80 12.57 10.83
C VAL A 50 4.12 13.33 10.72
N GLU A 51 5.13 12.72 10.11
CA GLU A 51 6.39 13.35 9.73
C GLU A 51 6.33 13.76 8.26
N ILE A 52 6.63 15.01 7.94
CA ILE A 52 6.88 15.46 6.57
C ILE A 52 8.38 15.68 6.43
N LYS A 53 9.02 14.92 5.53
CA LYS A 53 10.47 14.93 5.35
C LYS A 53 10.85 15.42 3.95
N ASN A 54 11.83 16.33 3.89
CA ASN A 54 12.47 16.70 2.64
C ASN A 54 13.77 15.91 2.45
N SER A 55 13.76 14.99 1.49
CA SER A 55 14.93 14.13 1.20
C SER A 55 16.07 14.83 0.46
N LYS A 56 15.82 15.99 -0.19
CA LYS A 56 16.80 16.67 -1.03
C LYS A 56 17.63 17.66 -0.22
N LYS A 57 18.93 17.77 -0.53
CA LYS A 57 19.87 18.67 0.16
C LYS A 57 19.76 20.14 -0.27
N ARG A 58 19.58 20.37 -1.57
CA ARG A 58 19.68 21.70 -2.21
C ARG A 58 18.34 22.17 -2.79
N MET A 59 17.23 21.78 -2.18
CA MET A 59 15.90 22.19 -2.61
C MET A 59 15.03 22.40 -1.38
N GLU A 60 14.56 23.63 -1.21
CA GLU A 60 13.54 23.97 -0.23
C GLU A 60 12.17 23.84 -0.89
N VAL A 61 11.18 23.42 -0.11
CA VAL A 61 9.82 23.20 -0.61
C VAL A 61 8.85 23.80 0.37
N MET A 62 7.91 24.58 -0.16
CA MET A 62 6.85 25.19 0.61
C MET A 62 5.62 24.28 0.65
N ILE A 63 4.98 24.26 1.80
CA ILE A 63 3.72 23.57 2.06
C ILE A 63 2.65 24.66 2.27
N PRO A 64 2.03 25.17 1.19
CA PRO A 64 1.07 26.27 1.27
C PRO A 64 -0.29 25.86 1.83
N SER A 65 -0.62 24.56 1.86
CA SER A 65 -1.89 24.05 2.37
C SER A 65 -1.73 22.63 2.92
N PHE A 66 -2.52 22.31 3.95
CA PHE A 66 -2.59 20.98 4.53
C PHE A 66 -4.00 20.73 5.08
N ASN A 67 -4.75 19.84 4.41
CA ASN A 67 -6.14 19.54 4.72
C ASN A 67 -6.27 18.05 5.03
N VAL A 68 -7.07 17.71 6.03
CA VAL A 68 -7.32 16.32 6.44
C VAL A 68 -8.82 16.04 6.39
N HIS A 69 -9.18 15.00 5.65
CA HIS A 69 -10.54 14.53 5.42
C HIS A 69 -10.72 13.16 6.09
N PRO A 70 -11.15 13.12 7.37
CA PRO A 70 -11.40 11.87 8.08
C PRO A 70 -12.65 11.16 7.54
N GLN A 71 -12.58 9.83 7.44
CA GLN A 71 -13.70 8.96 7.08
C GLN A 71 -13.76 7.75 8.00
N LEU A 72 -14.88 7.57 8.72
CA LEU A 72 -15.13 6.34 9.48
C LEU A 72 -15.60 5.24 8.54
N ILE A 73 -14.91 4.10 8.55
CA ILE A 73 -15.20 2.95 7.70
C ILE A 73 -15.98 1.91 8.50
N GLY A 74 -17.02 1.32 7.89
CA GLY A 74 -17.86 0.28 8.49
C GLY A 74 -19.14 0.79 9.16
N ILE A 75 -19.38 2.10 9.13
CA ILE A 75 -20.54 2.76 9.73
C ILE A 75 -21.32 3.54 8.67
N ASP A 76 -22.64 3.63 8.83
CA ASP A 76 -23.47 4.46 7.95
C ASP A 76 -23.33 5.95 8.26
N LYS A 77 -23.40 6.81 7.23
CA LYS A 77 -23.30 8.26 7.39
C LYS A 77 -24.34 8.83 8.36
N ASN A 78 -25.52 8.21 8.43
CA ASN A 78 -26.63 8.62 9.31
C ASN A 78 -26.41 8.25 10.79
N GLU A 79 -25.41 7.44 11.10
CA GLU A 79 -25.01 7.08 12.46
C GLU A 79 -23.91 8.00 13.02
N ILE A 80 -23.29 8.82 12.15
CA ILE A 80 -22.28 9.81 12.51
C ILE A 80 -22.99 11.12 12.88
N ILE A 81 -22.81 11.57 14.12
CA ILE A 81 -23.38 12.82 14.63
C ILE A 81 -22.49 14.00 14.25
N LYS A 82 -21.17 13.86 14.49
CA LYS A 82 -20.20 14.92 14.25
C LYS A 82 -18.81 14.34 14.05
N ILE A 83 -18.02 14.97 13.18
CA ILE A 83 -16.57 14.78 13.09
C ILE A 83 -15.93 16.15 13.06
N GLN A 84 -14.93 16.38 13.91
CA GLN A 84 -14.13 17.59 13.96
C GLN A 84 -12.65 17.22 13.83
N THR A 85 -11.96 17.98 13.00
CA THR A 85 -10.54 17.82 12.74
C THR A 85 -9.81 19.05 13.26
N ARG A 86 -8.71 18.86 13.98
CA ARG A 86 -7.76 19.93 14.34
C ARG A 86 -6.37 19.53 13.89
N ILE A 87 -5.66 20.47 13.30
CA ILE A 87 -4.32 20.27 12.75
C ILE A 87 -3.39 21.20 13.53
N LYS A 88 -2.35 20.63 14.13
CA LYS A 88 -1.35 21.38 14.90
C LYS A 88 0.02 21.16 14.28
N PRO A 89 0.58 22.15 13.58
CA PRO A 89 1.96 22.04 13.14
C PRO A 89 2.89 22.07 14.36
N LEU A 90 3.83 21.13 14.42
CA LEU A 90 4.86 21.09 15.47
C LEU A 90 6.14 21.69 14.89
N HIS A 91 6.19 23.02 14.83
CA HIS A 91 7.35 23.78 14.41
C HIS A 91 8.31 24.00 15.59
N LEU A 92 9.62 23.94 15.32
CA LEU A 92 10.65 24.25 16.32
C LEU A 92 10.83 25.76 16.53
N ASP A 93 10.39 26.57 15.56
CA ASP A 93 10.82 27.97 15.41
C ASP A 93 9.68 29.00 15.62
N GLU A 94 8.49 28.61 16.09
CA GLU A 94 7.39 29.55 16.34
C GLU A 94 7.07 29.69 17.84
N GLU A 95 7.29 30.90 18.36
CA GLU A 95 6.91 31.33 19.72
C GLU A 95 5.40 31.62 19.85
N GLU A 96 4.67 31.72 18.74
CA GLU A 96 3.23 32.04 18.74
C GLU A 96 2.38 30.84 18.31
N LYS A 97 1.72 30.22 19.28
CA LYS A 97 0.63 29.27 19.02
C LYS A 97 -0.56 30.01 18.44
N GLN A 98 -0.76 29.93 17.12
CA GLN A 98 -2.01 30.36 16.52
C GLN A 98 -3.17 29.47 17.03
N ASN A 99 -4.24 30.11 17.51
CA ASN A 99 -5.42 29.44 18.07
C ASN A 99 -6.52 29.15 17.03
N ASN A 100 -6.26 29.35 15.72
CA ASN A 100 -7.24 29.18 14.66
C ASN A 100 -6.92 27.95 13.77
N ASP A 101 -7.91 27.48 13.01
CA ASP A 101 -7.76 26.33 12.10
C ASP A 101 -7.02 26.70 10.78
N TYR A 102 -6.26 27.80 10.77
CA TYR A 102 -5.55 28.28 9.58
C TYR A 102 -4.19 27.59 9.44
N TRP A 103 -3.91 27.03 8.27
CA TRP A 103 -2.60 26.50 7.94
C TRP A 103 -1.67 27.63 7.49
N THR A 104 -0.72 28.02 8.34
CA THR A 104 0.37 28.94 7.95
C THR A 104 1.32 28.23 6.99
N ALA A 105 1.58 28.84 5.84
CA ALA A 105 2.46 28.28 4.82
C ALA A 105 3.87 28.05 5.39
N TYR A 106 4.37 26.83 5.27
CA TYR A 106 5.64 26.43 5.87
C TYR A 106 6.72 26.11 4.84
N ILE A 107 7.95 26.58 5.05
CA ILE A 107 9.10 26.29 4.19
C ILE A 107 9.94 25.17 4.80
N LEU A 108 9.92 23.98 4.18
CA LEU A 108 10.72 22.84 4.62
C LEU A 108 12.08 22.81 3.92
N LYS A 109 13.11 23.20 4.67
CA LYS A 109 14.50 23.19 4.20
C LYS A 109 15.00 21.79 3.84
N GLY A 110 16.04 21.75 3.01
CA GLY A 110 16.62 20.49 2.56
C GLY A 110 17.16 19.62 3.71
N LYS A 111 16.96 18.30 3.62
CA LYS A 111 17.33 17.30 4.65
C LYS A 111 16.71 17.55 6.04
N LYS A 112 15.66 18.36 6.14
CA LYS A 112 14.91 18.57 7.38
C LYS A 112 13.59 17.79 7.35
N SER A 113 13.02 17.62 8.54
CA SER A 113 11.69 17.09 8.75
C SER A 113 10.92 18.01 9.68
N ILE A 114 9.60 18.04 9.52
CA ILE A 114 8.67 18.59 10.50
C ILE A 114 7.66 17.54 10.91
N PHE A 115 6.99 17.79 12.03
CA PHE A 115 5.87 16.98 12.46
C PHE A 115 4.58 17.78 12.43
N VAL A 116 3.48 17.11 12.15
CA VAL A 116 2.13 17.64 12.26
C VAL A 116 1.34 16.68 13.14
N GLU A 117 0.70 17.21 14.17
CA GLU A 117 -0.26 16.47 14.98
C GLU A 117 -1.67 16.71 14.41
N ILE A 118 -2.40 15.63 14.23
CA ILE A 118 -3.77 15.63 13.70
C ILE A 118 -4.65 15.03 14.79
N GLU A 119 -5.61 15.83 15.28
CA GLU A 119 -6.62 15.39 16.23
C GLU A 119 -7.97 15.25 15.51
N ILE A 120 -8.56 14.07 15.60
CA ILE A 120 -9.89 13.78 15.08
C ILE A 120 -10.81 13.44 16.23
N GLU A 121 -11.77 14.30 16.51
CA GLU A 121 -12.83 14.06 17.48
C GLU A 121 -14.11 13.71 16.73
N TYR A 122 -14.77 12.62 17.11
CA TYR A 122 -16.03 12.23 16.50
C TYR A 122 -17.03 11.71 17.52
N GLU A 123 -18.30 11.88 17.18
CA GLU A 123 -19.44 11.44 17.96
C GLU A 123 -20.37 10.62 17.06
N ILE A 124 -20.79 9.46 17.58
CA ILE A 124 -21.61 8.47 16.88
C ILE A 124 -22.78 8.04 17.76
N LYS A 125 -23.82 7.50 17.14
CA LYS A 125 -24.90 6.81 17.86
C LYS A 125 -24.34 5.58 18.58
N SER A 126 -24.79 5.33 19.82
CA SER A 126 -24.32 4.22 20.65
C SER A 126 -24.47 2.83 20.00
N THR A 127 -25.48 2.66 19.15
CA THR A 127 -25.75 1.42 18.40
C THR A 127 -24.71 1.08 17.33
N ALA A 128 -23.77 1.98 17.04
CA ALA A 128 -22.86 1.87 15.91
C ALA A 128 -21.39 1.66 16.30
N ILE A 129 -21.08 1.62 17.60
CA ILE A 129 -19.70 1.55 18.10
C ILE A 129 -18.96 0.28 17.63
N ASP A 130 -19.65 -0.86 17.62
CA ASP A 130 -19.10 -2.15 17.22
C ASP A 130 -19.00 -2.33 15.69
N LYS A 131 -19.61 -1.42 14.92
CA LYS A 131 -19.60 -1.46 13.45
C LYS A 131 -18.37 -0.80 12.85
N ILE A 132 -17.73 0.11 13.59
CA ILE A 132 -16.56 0.84 13.10
C ILE A 132 -15.39 -0.13 12.92
N LYS A 133 -14.90 -0.23 11.68
CA LYS A 133 -13.73 -1.02 11.33
C LYS A 133 -12.44 -0.24 11.57
N CYS A 134 -12.39 0.99 11.07
CA CYS A 134 -11.24 1.89 11.22
C CYS A 134 -11.60 3.35 10.88
N LEU A 135 -10.67 4.26 11.16
CA LEU A 135 -10.69 5.64 10.69
C LEU A 135 -9.68 5.78 9.54
N TRP A 136 -10.15 6.16 8.36
CA TRP A 136 -9.32 6.50 7.21
C TRP A 136 -9.03 7.99 7.20
N LEU A 137 -7.76 8.38 7.10
CA LEU A 137 -7.34 9.76 6.94
C LEU A 137 -6.92 9.98 5.50
N ASP A 138 -7.67 10.81 4.76
CA ASP A 138 -7.28 11.32 3.44
C ASP A 138 -6.69 12.73 3.59
N ILE A 139 -5.43 12.92 3.21
CA ILE A 139 -4.67 14.16 3.40
C ILE A 139 -4.40 14.80 2.04
N GLU A 140 -4.97 15.97 1.80
CA GLU A 140 -4.66 16.82 0.65
C GLU A 140 -3.70 17.94 1.08
N TRP A 141 -2.54 18.03 0.45
CA TRP A 141 -1.54 19.01 0.83
C TRP A 141 -0.77 19.58 -0.37
N GLY A 142 -0.44 20.86 -0.27
CA GLY A 142 0.25 21.61 -1.31
C GLY A 142 1.75 21.36 -1.27
N ASN A 143 2.36 21.25 -2.44
CA ASN A 143 3.80 21.21 -2.62
C ASN A 143 4.19 22.26 -3.64
N TYR A 144 4.94 23.28 -3.21
CA TYR A 144 5.36 24.39 -4.05
C TYR A 144 6.88 24.56 -4.02
N GLY A 145 7.51 24.67 -5.18
CA GLY A 145 8.97 24.79 -5.29
C GLY A 145 9.46 24.93 -6.74
N PRO A 146 10.76 24.67 -7.02
CA PRO A 146 11.34 24.79 -8.36
C PRO A 146 10.65 23.94 -9.44
N PHE A 147 9.96 22.87 -9.02
CA PHE A 147 9.17 21.99 -9.88
C PHE A 147 7.76 22.50 -10.19
N GLY A 148 7.41 23.71 -9.74
CA GLY A 148 6.08 24.29 -9.82
C GLY A 148 5.21 23.96 -8.61
N SER A 149 3.90 23.89 -8.83
CA SER A 149 2.90 23.64 -7.79
C SER A 149 2.17 22.33 -8.03
N PHE A 150 2.09 21.48 -7.00
CA PHE A 150 1.34 20.24 -7.02
C PHE A 150 0.46 20.10 -5.79
N LYS A 151 -0.75 19.60 -5.99
CA LYS A 151 -1.51 18.96 -4.93
C LYS A 151 -1.00 17.53 -4.77
N ARG A 152 -0.77 17.10 -3.53
CA ARG A 152 -0.44 15.73 -3.15
C ARG A 152 -1.53 15.16 -2.28
N PHE A 153 -1.72 13.87 -2.42
CA PHE A 153 -2.70 13.10 -1.67
C PHE A 153 -1.99 11.96 -0.96
N ASP A 154 -2.03 11.94 0.35
CA ASP A 154 -1.51 10.83 1.15
C ASP A 154 -2.63 10.33 2.05
N SER A 155 -2.58 9.05 2.40
CA SER A 155 -3.65 8.47 3.20
C SER A 155 -3.17 7.30 4.02
N PHE A 156 -3.80 7.07 5.16
CA PHE A 156 -3.50 5.94 6.03
C PHE A 156 -4.66 5.61 6.97
N VAL A 157 -4.64 4.38 7.46
CA VAL A 157 -5.63 3.85 8.40
C VAL A 157 -5.16 4.08 9.83
N LEU A 158 -6.10 4.48 10.68
CA LEU A 158 -6.02 4.38 12.14
C LEU A 158 -6.98 3.27 12.58
N PRO A 159 -6.49 2.16 13.18
CA PRO A 159 -7.33 1.02 13.53
C PRO A 159 -8.31 1.35 14.67
N ASN A 160 -9.51 0.74 14.65
CA ASN A 160 -10.52 1.00 15.66
C ASN A 160 -10.22 0.34 17.02
N SER A 161 -9.75 -0.90 17.02
CA SER A 161 -9.38 -1.62 18.24
C SER A 161 -7.88 -1.49 18.47
N LEU A 162 -7.48 -0.88 19.60
CA LEU A 162 -6.09 -0.90 20.07
C LEU A 162 -5.68 -2.29 20.55
N ASP A 163 -6.62 -3.01 21.16
CA ASP A 163 -6.41 -4.38 21.58
C ASP A 163 -6.73 -5.31 20.42
N ILE A 164 -5.69 -5.95 19.88
CA ILE A 164 -5.83 -7.21 19.18
C ILE A 164 -6.54 -8.15 20.15
N SER A 165 -7.87 -8.27 20.03
CA SER A 165 -8.59 -9.24 20.82
C SER A 165 -7.97 -10.60 20.53
N LYS A 166 -7.54 -11.28 21.60
CA LYS A 166 -7.11 -12.69 21.66
C LYS A 166 -8.26 -13.64 21.28
N ALA A 167 -8.92 -13.35 20.18
CA ALA A 167 -10.11 -14.01 19.72
C ALA A 167 -9.82 -14.57 18.34
N ASN A 168 -8.99 -15.61 18.30
CA ASN A 168 -9.37 -16.77 17.51
C ASN A 168 -9.33 -17.96 18.47
N SER A 169 -10.53 -18.50 18.71
CA SER A 169 -10.74 -19.83 19.28
C SER A 169 -9.72 -20.81 18.71
N SER A 170 -9.26 -21.75 19.52
CA SER A 170 -8.47 -22.91 19.08
C SER A 170 -9.21 -23.65 17.96
N SER A 171 -8.99 -23.23 16.73
CA SER A 171 -9.51 -23.93 15.57
C SER A 171 -8.66 -25.17 15.35
N THR A 172 -9.34 -26.27 15.07
CA THR A 172 -8.76 -27.58 14.77
C THR A 172 -8.77 -27.86 13.28
N ASN A 173 -9.09 -26.88 12.43
CA ASN A 173 -9.04 -27.11 10.98
C ASN A 173 -7.59 -27.16 10.51
N LEU A 174 -7.41 -27.84 9.38
CA LEU A 174 -6.10 -27.93 8.72
C LEU A 174 -5.71 -26.61 8.04
N VAL A 175 -6.70 -25.78 7.66
CA VAL A 175 -6.51 -24.49 7.00
C VAL A 175 -7.42 -23.46 7.66
N ASP A 176 -6.82 -22.51 8.36
CA ASP A 176 -7.52 -21.53 9.19
C ASP A 176 -7.27 -20.10 8.71
N PRO A 177 -8.25 -19.43 8.07
CA PRO A 177 -8.17 -18.01 7.78
C PRO A 177 -8.32 -17.19 9.06
N ILE A 178 -7.37 -16.31 9.31
CA ILE A 178 -7.26 -15.52 10.54
C ILE A 178 -7.71 -14.09 10.26
N LYS A 179 -8.80 -13.68 10.90
CA LYS A 179 -9.35 -12.32 10.76
C LYS A 179 -8.50 -11.32 11.53
N THR A 180 -8.18 -10.20 10.90
CA THR A 180 -7.44 -9.09 11.50
C THR A 180 -8.28 -7.81 11.53
N HIS A 181 -7.79 -6.77 12.21
CA HIS A 181 -8.22 -5.41 11.92
C HIS A 181 -7.79 -5.01 10.48
N ILE A 182 -8.27 -3.86 9.99
CA ILE A 182 -7.77 -3.31 8.71
C ILE A 182 -6.31 -2.90 8.90
N LEU A 183 -5.39 -3.69 8.35
CA LEU A 183 -3.95 -3.44 8.41
C LEU A 183 -3.60 -2.15 7.67
N GLY A 184 -2.64 -1.39 8.21
CA GLY A 184 -2.19 -0.11 7.67
C GLY A 184 -0.69 0.12 7.87
N SER A 185 -0.20 1.28 7.38
CA SER A 185 1.22 1.63 7.38
C SER A 185 1.82 1.97 8.75
N LEU A 186 1.00 1.98 9.80
CA LEU A 186 1.43 2.11 11.20
C LEU A 186 1.66 0.74 11.88
N ASP A 187 1.23 -0.35 11.26
CA ASP A 187 1.41 -1.69 11.79
C ASP A 187 2.83 -2.23 11.52
N ASP A 188 3.42 -2.89 12.52
CA ASP A 188 4.63 -3.69 12.30
C ASP A 188 4.25 -5.06 11.71
N PRO A 189 4.70 -5.41 10.48
CA PRO A 189 4.31 -6.65 9.84
C PRO A 189 4.56 -7.92 10.69
N ILE A 190 5.68 -7.99 11.41
CA ILE A 190 5.98 -9.17 12.24
C ILE A 190 5.18 -9.14 13.54
N GLY A 191 5.03 -7.96 14.16
CA GLY A 191 4.15 -7.77 15.32
C GLY A 191 2.69 -8.13 15.03
N VAL A 192 2.19 -7.86 13.83
CA VAL A 192 0.86 -8.30 13.39
C VAL A 192 0.78 -9.82 13.34
N LEU A 193 1.74 -10.50 12.72
CA LEU A 193 1.77 -11.97 12.71
C LEU A 193 1.79 -12.52 14.14
N GLU A 194 2.63 -11.97 15.01
CA GLU A 194 2.73 -12.34 16.43
C GLU A 194 1.41 -12.17 17.18
N SER A 195 0.72 -11.06 16.95
CA SER A 195 -0.50 -10.70 17.67
C SER A 195 -1.71 -11.54 17.26
N TYR A 196 -1.77 -11.97 15.99
CA TYR A 196 -2.90 -12.70 15.42
C TYR A 196 -2.67 -14.22 15.31
N MET A 197 -1.46 -14.70 15.61
CA MET A 197 -1.16 -16.13 15.59
C MET A 197 -1.97 -16.86 16.67
N PRO A 198 -2.69 -17.96 16.33
CA PRO A 198 -3.43 -18.75 17.29
C PRO A 198 -2.49 -19.35 18.35
N PRO A 199 -2.89 -19.46 19.63
CA PRO A 199 -2.01 -19.95 20.69
C PRO A 199 -1.62 -21.44 20.56
N ASN A 200 -2.36 -22.22 19.77
CA ASN A 200 -2.15 -23.65 19.57
C ASN A 200 -1.36 -23.98 18.28
N TYR A 201 -0.57 -23.03 17.76
CA TYR A 201 0.29 -23.28 16.60
C TYR A 201 1.43 -24.25 16.95
N LEU A 202 1.85 -25.04 15.98
CA LEU A 202 3.02 -25.91 16.06
C LEU A 202 4.16 -25.30 15.24
N PRO A 203 5.44 -25.51 15.60
CA PRO A 203 6.57 -25.01 14.82
C PRO A 203 6.63 -25.54 13.38
N THR A 204 5.96 -26.67 13.12
CA THR A 204 5.84 -27.27 11.79
C THR A 204 4.76 -26.60 10.93
N ASP A 205 3.83 -25.86 11.53
CA ASP A 205 2.77 -25.15 10.81
C ASP A 205 3.35 -24.07 9.88
N ILE A 206 2.49 -23.58 8.99
CA ILE A 206 2.83 -22.57 7.99
C ILE A 206 1.85 -21.42 8.13
N LEU A 207 2.36 -20.26 8.55
CA LEU A 207 1.61 -19.02 8.56
C LEU A 207 1.84 -18.27 7.24
N THR A 208 0.79 -18.11 6.46
CA THR A 208 0.84 -17.36 5.21
C THR A 208 0.26 -15.96 5.39
N ILE A 209 0.83 -14.98 4.67
CA ILE A 209 0.31 -13.61 4.57
C ILE A 209 0.13 -13.22 3.11
N GLY A 210 -0.99 -12.58 2.81
CA GLY A 210 -1.27 -12.00 1.50
C GLY A 210 -0.25 -10.93 1.08
N GLU A 211 0.02 -10.88 -0.22
CA GLU A 211 0.90 -9.92 -0.88
C GLU A 211 0.50 -8.46 -0.63
N SER A 212 -0.75 -8.11 -0.96
CA SER A 212 -1.26 -6.74 -0.84
C SER A 212 -1.33 -6.23 0.60
N PRO A 213 -1.81 -7.01 1.60
CA PRO A 213 -1.75 -6.59 3.01
C PRO A 213 -0.33 -6.34 3.51
N LEU A 214 0.65 -7.16 3.13
CA LEU A 214 2.06 -6.92 3.47
C LEU A 214 2.58 -5.63 2.82
N ALA A 215 2.25 -5.41 1.54
CA ALA A 215 2.59 -4.17 0.84
C ALA A 215 1.98 -2.93 1.52
N VAL A 216 0.72 -3.03 1.96
CA VAL A 216 0.02 -1.96 2.67
C VAL A 216 0.73 -1.59 3.98
N MET A 217 1.09 -2.57 4.81
CA MET A 217 1.85 -2.32 6.05
C MET A 217 3.24 -1.72 5.76
N GLN A 218 3.84 -2.06 4.62
CA GLN A 218 5.08 -1.44 4.15
C GLN A 218 4.90 -0.03 3.54
N GLY A 219 3.68 0.52 3.53
CA GLY A 219 3.37 1.81 2.93
C GLY A 219 3.50 1.83 1.40
N ARG A 220 3.30 0.68 0.74
CA ARG A 220 3.50 0.50 -0.71
C ARG A 220 2.19 0.59 -1.48
N TYR A 221 1.47 1.67 -1.27
CA TYR A 221 0.28 2.02 -2.02
C TYR A 221 0.36 3.49 -2.44
N ILE A 222 -0.28 3.82 -3.56
CA ILE A 222 -0.26 5.15 -4.15
C ILE A 222 -1.70 5.59 -4.34
N ASP A 223 -2.04 6.78 -3.84
CA ASP A 223 -3.30 7.40 -4.17
C ASP A 223 -3.40 7.65 -5.67
N TYR A 224 -4.48 7.17 -6.30
CA TYR A 224 -4.67 7.26 -7.76
C TYR A 224 -4.57 8.71 -8.28
N ARG A 225 -4.95 9.72 -7.47
CA ARG A 225 -4.90 11.15 -7.83
C ARG A 225 -3.48 11.66 -8.03
N ASN A 226 -2.49 11.00 -7.43
CA ASN A 226 -1.07 11.33 -7.62
C ASN A 226 -0.50 10.82 -8.96
N VAL A 227 -1.20 9.91 -9.65
CA VAL A 227 -0.68 9.26 -10.87
C VAL A 227 -1.07 10.06 -12.11
N LYS A 228 -0.10 10.82 -12.62
CA LYS A 228 -0.26 11.62 -13.85
C LYS A 228 0.08 10.82 -15.10
N SER A 229 -0.92 10.08 -15.59
CA SER A 229 -0.86 9.30 -16.83
C SER A 229 -0.54 10.14 -18.06
N ASN A 230 0.38 9.67 -18.90
CA ASN A 230 0.80 10.33 -20.13
C ASN A 230 0.29 9.59 -21.39
N LEU A 231 0.64 10.09 -22.58
CA LEU A 231 0.22 9.46 -23.84
C LEU A 231 0.77 8.03 -23.99
N ILE A 232 2.01 7.79 -23.56
CA ILE A 232 2.65 6.47 -23.61
C ILE A 232 1.82 5.48 -22.79
N SER A 233 1.49 5.81 -21.53
CA SER A 233 0.73 4.89 -20.68
C SER A 233 -0.67 4.60 -21.24
N ARG A 234 -1.34 5.59 -21.82
CA ARG A 234 -2.66 5.45 -22.48
C ARG A 234 -2.63 4.58 -23.74
N ILE A 235 -1.50 4.53 -24.45
CA ILE A 235 -1.34 3.68 -25.64
C ILE A 235 -1.02 2.25 -25.21
N LEU A 236 0.01 2.08 -24.37
CA LEU A 236 0.51 0.76 -24.00
C LEU A 236 -0.53 -0.09 -23.24
N CYS A 237 -1.38 0.55 -22.42
CA CYS A 237 -2.38 -0.15 -21.62
C CYS A 237 -3.43 -0.89 -22.48
N LYS A 238 -3.70 -0.42 -23.70
CA LYS A 238 -4.64 -1.05 -24.65
C LYS A 238 -4.20 -2.44 -25.13
N GLY A 239 -2.92 -2.79 -24.96
CA GLY A 239 -2.40 -4.12 -25.33
C GLY A 239 -2.72 -5.23 -24.32
N PHE A 240 -3.36 -4.91 -23.20
CA PHE A 240 -3.63 -5.85 -22.11
C PHE A 240 -5.10 -6.25 -22.05
N HIS A 241 -5.37 -7.43 -21.48
CA HIS A 241 -6.73 -7.89 -21.24
C HIS A 241 -7.45 -6.91 -20.27
N PRO A 242 -8.73 -6.57 -20.46
CA PRO A 242 -9.41 -5.53 -19.64
C PRO A 242 -9.36 -5.75 -18.13
N THR A 243 -9.28 -7.00 -17.67
CA THR A 243 -9.19 -7.35 -16.25
C THR A 243 -7.78 -7.27 -15.66
N SER A 244 -6.78 -6.85 -16.45
CA SER A 244 -5.39 -6.67 -15.99
C SER A 244 -5.23 -5.29 -15.36
N SER A 245 -4.55 -5.19 -14.22
CA SER A 245 -4.16 -3.91 -13.59
C SER A 245 -3.37 -2.98 -14.52
N LEU A 246 -2.66 -3.55 -15.51
CA LEU A 246 -1.94 -2.80 -16.55
C LEU A 246 -2.80 -2.37 -17.76
N ALA A 247 -4.09 -2.71 -17.77
CA ALA A 247 -5.03 -2.29 -18.82
C ALA A 247 -5.53 -0.86 -18.65
N THR A 248 -5.26 -0.23 -17.50
CA THR A 248 -5.54 1.19 -17.27
C THR A 248 -4.31 2.05 -17.51
N ALA A 249 -4.55 3.31 -17.87
CA ALA A 249 -3.45 4.27 -18.08
C ALA A 249 -2.69 4.56 -16.77
N SER A 250 -3.35 4.50 -15.61
CA SER A 250 -2.76 4.76 -14.30
C SER A 250 -1.92 3.59 -13.80
N GLY A 251 -2.41 2.34 -13.93
CA GLY A 251 -1.61 1.15 -13.64
C GLY A 251 -0.37 1.07 -14.54
N MET A 252 -0.52 1.32 -15.84
CA MET A 252 0.61 1.38 -16.78
C MET A 252 1.58 2.52 -16.47
N GLN A 253 1.09 3.72 -16.11
CA GLN A 253 1.95 4.83 -15.72
C GLN A 253 2.73 4.52 -14.43
N THR A 254 2.11 3.81 -13.50
CA THR A 254 2.76 3.35 -12.26
C THR A 254 3.91 2.41 -12.58
N LEU A 255 3.71 1.45 -13.49
CA LEU A 255 4.79 0.58 -13.94
C LEU A 255 5.92 1.36 -14.62
N ILE A 256 5.59 2.33 -15.48
CA ILE A 256 6.56 3.23 -16.13
C ILE A 256 7.36 4.01 -15.09
N ASN A 257 6.72 4.53 -14.04
CA ASN A 257 7.40 5.28 -12.98
C ASN A 257 8.38 4.42 -12.17
N ILE A 258 8.13 3.11 -12.08
CA ILE A 258 8.97 2.18 -11.34
C ILE A 258 10.10 1.62 -12.21
N SER A 259 9.78 1.23 -13.44
CA SER A 259 10.66 0.43 -14.30
C SER A 259 11.37 1.24 -15.38
N GLY A 260 10.99 2.50 -15.57
CA GLY A 260 11.47 3.38 -16.62
C GLY A 260 10.66 3.19 -17.93
N PRO A 261 10.37 4.29 -18.66
CA PRO A 261 9.58 4.23 -19.88
C PRO A 261 10.24 3.38 -20.96
N THR A 262 11.56 3.47 -21.14
CA THR A 262 12.27 2.72 -22.19
C THR A 262 12.12 1.22 -21.98
N ARG A 263 12.36 0.75 -20.74
CA ARG A 263 12.22 -0.67 -20.38
C ARG A 263 10.81 -1.17 -20.62
N VAL A 264 9.78 -0.40 -20.23
CA VAL A 264 8.38 -0.80 -20.42
C VAL A 264 8.01 -0.86 -21.89
N ILE A 265 8.40 0.13 -22.70
CA ILE A 265 8.12 0.15 -24.15
C ILE A 265 8.78 -1.04 -24.84
N ILE A 266 10.08 -1.29 -24.59
CA ILE A 266 10.80 -2.42 -25.18
C ILE A 266 10.16 -3.76 -24.74
N SER A 267 9.82 -3.89 -23.46
CA SER A 267 9.15 -5.08 -22.94
C SER A 267 7.79 -5.31 -23.59
N TRP A 268 7.05 -4.24 -23.87
CA TRP A 268 5.75 -4.28 -24.55
C TRP A 268 5.89 -4.74 -26.00
N LEU A 269 6.87 -4.18 -26.74
CA LEU A 269 7.15 -4.57 -28.13
C LEU A 269 7.59 -6.04 -28.22
N ILE A 270 8.62 -6.44 -27.46
CA ILE A 270 9.13 -7.82 -27.47
C ILE A 270 8.05 -8.79 -26.98
N GLY A 271 7.34 -8.44 -25.91
CA GLY A 271 6.25 -9.25 -25.38
C GLY A 271 5.11 -9.45 -26.37
N GLY A 272 4.75 -8.42 -27.14
CA GLY A 272 3.76 -8.49 -28.20
C GLY A 272 4.19 -9.39 -29.36
N ILE A 273 5.42 -9.22 -29.85
CA ILE A 273 5.99 -10.04 -30.92
C ILE A 273 6.06 -11.51 -30.50
N LEU A 274 6.61 -11.81 -29.32
CA LEU A 274 6.73 -13.18 -28.84
C LEU A 274 5.38 -13.83 -28.56
N LYS A 275 4.38 -13.07 -28.09
CA LYS A 275 3.01 -13.55 -27.93
C LYS A 275 2.40 -13.96 -29.27
N PHE A 276 2.72 -13.26 -30.36
CA PHE A 276 2.29 -13.63 -31.72
C PHE A 276 2.88 -14.98 -32.15
N PHE A 277 4.12 -15.29 -31.74
CA PHE A 277 4.75 -16.60 -31.93
C PHE A 277 4.41 -17.63 -30.84
N GLY A 278 3.36 -17.40 -30.03
CA GLY A 278 2.89 -18.34 -29.02
C GLY A 278 3.60 -18.30 -27.66
N VAL A 279 4.67 -17.50 -27.52
CA VAL A 279 5.42 -17.36 -26.26
C VAL A 279 4.79 -16.28 -25.38
N LYS A 280 3.92 -16.70 -24.45
CA LYS A 280 3.16 -15.81 -23.56
C LYS A 280 3.99 -15.35 -22.34
N GLY A 281 3.68 -14.15 -21.84
CA GLY A 281 4.17 -13.67 -20.54
C GLY A 281 5.57 -13.02 -20.53
N MET A 282 6.20 -12.87 -21.70
CA MET A 282 7.54 -12.26 -21.83
C MET A 282 7.57 -10.79 -21.43
N PHE A 283 6.49 -10.03 -21.70
CA PHE A 283 6.33 -8.66 -21.20
C PHE A 283 6.65 -8.57 -19.71
N TYR A 284 6.02 -9.42 -18.89
CA TYR A 284 6.16 -9.40 -17.45
C TYR A 284 7.55 -9.84 -16.95
N ARG A 285 8.28 -10.65 -17.72
CA ARG A 285 9.65 -11.04 -17.40
C ARG A 285 10.62 -9.88 -17.64
N LEU A 286 10.40 -9.14 -18.73
CA LEU A 286 11.28 -8.04 -19.13
C LEU A 286 10.97 -6.74 -18.39
N ALA A 287 9.69 -6.43 -18.16
CA ALA A 287 9.25 -5.17 -17.55
C ALA A 287 9.64 -5.05 -16.07
N GLY A 288 9.97 -6.15 -15.40
CA GLY A 288 10.37 -6.19 -13.99
C GLY A 288 9.31 -6.83 -13.09
N GLU A 289 9.70 -7.19 -11.87
CA GLU A 289 8.87 -7.97 -10.95
C GLU A 289 7.53 -7.29 -10.65
N GLN A 290 7.53 -5.97 -10.50
CA GLN A 290 6.35 -5.17 -10.21
C GLN A 290 5.30 -5.22 -11.32
N ALA A 291 5.65 -5.57 -12.56
CA ALA A 291 4.68 -5.71 -13.64
C ALA A 291 3.61 -6.78 -13.35
N ARG A 292 3.90 -7.76 -12.47
CA ARG A 292 2.94 -8.79 -12.04
C ARG A 292 2.31 -8.54 -10.68
N LEU A 293 2.76 -7.52 -9.96
CA LEU A 293 2.39 -7.27 -8.56
C LEU A 293 1.73 -5.91 -8.37
N ILE A 294 1.63 -5.10 -9.42
CA ILE A 294 0.83 -3.88 -9.37
C ILE A 294 -0.62 -4.30 -9.38
N ASP A 295 -1.33 -3.88 -8.36
CA ASP A 295 -2.76 -3.99 -8.25
C ASP A 295 -3.38 -2.61 -8.39
N ASP A 296 -4.28 -2.44 -9.36
CA ASP A 296 -4.89 -1.14 -9.65
C ASP A 296 -6.10 -0.91 -8.72
N ILE A 297 -6.79 0.22 -8.89
CA ILE A 297 -8.03 0.47 -8.18
C ILE A 297 -9.00 -0.72 -8.31
N THR A 298 -9.82 -0.93 -7.28
CA THR A 298 -10.72 -2.08 -7.06
C THR A 298 -10.04 -3.42 -6.75
N GLY A 299 -8.72 -3.50 -6.82
CA GLY A 299 -7.99 -4.74 -6.58
C GLY A 299 -7.85 -5.15 -5.11
N THR A 300 -7.95 -4.18 -4.19
CA THR A 300 -7.76 -4.41 -2.74
C THR A 300 -9.01 -4.03 -1.94
N THR A 301 -9.19 -4.62 -0.76
CA THR A 301 -10.28 -4.33 0.18
C THR A 301 -10.33 -2.85 0.60
N PRO A 302 -11.52 -2.25 0.79
CA PRO A 302 -11.65 -0.90 1.34
C PRO A 302 -10.94 -0.70 2.68
N PRO A 303 -10.31 0.47 2.92
CA PRO A 303 -10.35 1.69 2.09
C PRO A 303 -9.29 1.75 0.97
N TYR A 304 -8.51 0.69 0.77
CA TYR A 304 -7.44 0.65 -0.23
C TYR A 304 -7.93 0.34 -1.65
N ASP A 305 -9.23 0.07 -1.83
CA ASP A 305 -9.90 -0.14 -3.14
C ASP A 305 -9.75 1.06 -4.09
N LYS A 306 -9.38 2.24 -3.57
CA LYS A 306 -9.12 3.46 -4.36
C LYS A 306 -7.64 3.74 -4.57
N SER A 307 -6.77 2.88 -4.07
CA SER A 307 -5.31 3.03 -4.17
C SER A 307 -4.76 2.05 -5.20
N ILE A 308 -3.62 2.41 -5.79
CA ILE A 308 -2.80 1.47 -6.56
C ILE A 308 -1.81 0.83 -5.57
N VAL A 309 -1.93 -0.47 -5.34
CA VAL A 309 -1.06 -1.23 -4.43
C VAL A 309 0.10 -1.82 -5.23
N LEU A 310 1.30 -1.76 -4.67
CA LEU A 310 2.51 -2.29 -5.29
C LEU A 310 2.95 -3.56 -4.57
N GLY A 311 3.58 -4.48 -5.30
CA GLY A 311 4.21 -5.66 -4.71
C GLY A 311 5.11 -5.37 -3.51
N PRO A 312 5.07 -6.14 -2.41
CA PRO A 312 5.88 -5.95 -1.21
C PRO A 312 7.38 -6.03 -1.51
N LYS A 313 8.17 -5.41 -0.65
CA LYS A 313 9.63 -5.43 -0.69
C LYS A 313 10.19 -6.49 0.25
N ASP A 314 11.36 -7.00 -0.09
CA ASP A 314 12.20 -7.85 0.77
C ASP A 314 11.45 -9.06 1.36
N THR A 315 10.50 -9.62 0.60
CA THR A 315 9.62 -10.72 1.05
C THR A 315 10.38 -11.95 1.57
N LYS A 316 11.51 -12.28 0.94
CA LYS A 316 12.40 -13.37 1.40
C LYS A 316 12.98 -13.08 2.79
N THR A 317 13.54 -11.89 2.98
CA THR A 317 14.12 -11.46 4.27
C THR A 317 13.02 -11.38 5.34
N PHE A 318 11.85 -10.87 4.97
CA PHE A 318 10.67 -10.86 5.85
C PHE A 318 10.30 -12.27 6.31
N CYS A 319 10.16 -13.24 5.39
CA CYS A 319 9.82 -14.63 5.76
C CYS A 319 10.84 -15.24 6.71
N ILE A 320 12.15 -15.05 6.44
CA ILE A 320 13.22 -15.59 7.29
C ILE A 320 13.17 -14.99 8.69
N ASN A 321 13.04 -13.66 8.79
CA ASN A 321 13.02 -12.97 10.08
C ASN A 321 11.75 -13.29 10.88
N ALA A 322 10.59 -13.31 10.22
CA ALA A 322 9.32 -13.67 10.83
C ALA A 322 9.35 -15.12 11.34
N ALA A 323 9.80 -16.07 10.51
CA ALA A 323 9.89 -17.48 10.90
C ALA A 323 10.83 -17.67 12.11
N LYS A 324 11.96 -16.97 12.12
CA LYS A 324 12.91 -17.00 13.25
C LYS A 324 12.30 -16.42 14.53
N LYS A 325 11.60 -15.29 14.44
CA LYS A 325 11.01 -14.62 15.61
C LYS A 325 9.81 -15.37 16.18
N LEU A 326 8.99 -15.96 15.33
CA LEU A 326 7.74 -16.61 15.69
C LEU A 326 7.86 -18.13 15.89
N ASN A 327 9.01 -18.71 15.51
CA ASN A 327 9.25 -20.16 15.56
C ASN A 327 8.17 -20.97 14.82
N VAL A 328 7.80 -20.53 13.61
CA VAL A 328 6.84 -21.18 12.69
C VAL A 328 7.27 -20.93 11.25
N ASN A 329 6.86 -21.75 10.28
CA ASN A 329 7.14 -21.43 8.87
C ASN A 329 6.30 -20.24 8.41
N VAL A 330 6.86 -19.39 7.56
CA VAL A 330 6.20 -18.20 7.03
C VAL A 330 6.33 -18.14 5.51
N ALA A 331 5.23 -17.77 4.84
CA ALA A 331 5.22 -17.52 3.40
C ALA A 331 4.43 -16.27 3.04
N VAL A 332 4.90 -15.55 2.03
CA VAL A 332 4.16 -14.46 1.37
C VAL A 332 3.55 -15.01 0.09
N VAL A 333 2.24 -14.87 -0.03
CA VAL A 333 1.45 -15.50 -1.11
C VAL A 333 0.56 -14.48 -1.81
N ASP A 334 0.36 -14.70 -3.10
CA ASP A 334 -0.61 -14.01 -3.95
C ASP A 334 -1.58 -15.09 -4.45
N VAL A 335 -2.84 -14.99 -4.03
CA VAL A 335 -3.90 -15.98 -4.24
C VAL A 335 -5.09 -15.28 -4.88
N ASN A 336 -5.71 -15.90 -5.88
CA ASN A 336 -6.95 -15.40 -6.46
C ASN A 336 -8.03 -16.49 -6.52
N ASP A 337 -9.28 -16.04 -6.75
CA ASP A 337 -10.46 -16.92 -6.80
C ASP A 337 -10.48 -17.89 -7.98
N LEU A 338 -9.54 -17.77 -8.93
CA LEU A 338 -9.37 -18.70 -10.05
C LEU A 338 -8.46 -19.90 -9.68
N GLY A 339 -8.16 -20.06 -8.39
CA GLY A 339 -7.32 -21.14 -7.86
C GLY A 339 -5.84 -21.02 -8.21
N ARG A 340 -5.37 -19.83 -8.63
CA ARG A 340 -3.93 -19.62 -8.86
C ARG A 340 -3.29 -19.12 -7.59
N VAL A 341 -2.41 -19.94 -7.03
CA VAL A 341 -1.56 -19.62 -5.88
C VAL A 341 -0.14 -19.36 -6.35
N LYS A 342 0.37 -18.17 -6.05
CA LYS A 342 1.75 -17.77 -6.31
C LYS A 342 2.45 -17.50 -5.00
N ILE A 343 3.46 -18.29 -4.70
CA ILE A 343 4.33 -18.07 -3.54
C ILE A 343 5.39 -17.05 -3.96
N LEU A 344 5.35 -15.86 -3.38
CA LEU A 344 6.37 -14.84 -3.63
C LEU A 344 7.67 -15.16 -2.90
N SER A 345 7.56 -15.67 -1.66
CA SER A 345 8.69 -16.10 -0.84
C SER A 345 8.22 -16.98 0.30
N THR A 346 9.13 -17.81 0.80
CA THR A 346 8.95 -18.59 2.02
C THR A 346 10.32 -18.84 2.66
N ASN A 347 10.35 -19.05 3.98
CA ASN A 347 11.56 -19.51 4.67
C ASN A 347 11.88 -21.00 4.37
N ASN A 348 10.89 -21.80 3.96
CA ASN A 348 11.04 -23.24 3.73
C ASN A 348 10.38 -23.63 2.39
N VAL A 349 11.21 -23.84 1.37
CA VAL A 349 10.76 -24.18 0.01
C VAL A 349 10.07 -25.54 -0.10
N ASN A 350 10.32 -26.46 0.85
CA ASN A 350 9.71 -27.79 0.85
C ASN A 350 8.20 -27.73 1.13
N ASN A 351 7.72 -26.64 1.72
CA ASN A 351 6.30 -26.43 2.00
C ASN A 351 5.50 -25.94 0.79
N ALA A 352 6.14 -25.72 -0.36
CA ALA A 352 5.51 -25.08 -1.51
C ALA A 352 4.31 -25.86 -2.08
N GLU A 353 4.33 -27.19 -2.03
CA GLU A 353 3.22 -28.02 -2.51
C GLU A 353 2.01 -27.94 -1.57
N ILE A 354 2.24 -28.09 -0.27
CA ILE A 354 1.20 -27.94 0.77
C ILE A 354 0.56 -26.55 0.64
N ILE A 355 1.36 -25.48 0.65
CA ILE A 355 0.84 -24.09 0.52
C ILE A 355 -0.05 -23.92 -0.71
N LYS A 356 0.36 -24.43 -1.88
CA LYS A 356 -0.44 -24.32 -3.10
C LYS A 356 -1.75 -25.07 -2.98
N ARG A 357 -1.73 -26.30 -2.49
CA ARG A 357 -2.93 -27.12 -2.32
C ARG A 357 -3.89 -26.48 -1.33
N SER A 358 -3.44 -26.13 -0.14
CA SER A 358 -4.24 -25.55 0.94
C SER A 358 -4.92 -24.24 0.53
N LEU A 359 -4.25 -23.43 -0.30
CA LEU A 359 -4.75 -22.12 -0.71
C LEU A 359 -5.49 -22.12 -2.06
N THR A 360 -5.63 -23.27 -2.74
CA THR A 360 -6.28 -23.34 -4.06
C THR A 360 -7.75 -22.90 -4.00
N SER A 361 -8.45 -23.15 -2.89
CA SER A 361 -9.84 -22.70 -2.67
C SER A 361 -9.96 -21.22 -2.26
N ASN A 362 -8.84 -20.51 -2.13
CA ASN A 362 -8.75 -19.16 -1.58
C ASN A 362 -9.48 -18.99 -0.23
N PRO A 363 -9.04 -19.68 0.84
CA PRO A 363 -9.68 -19.61 2.16
C PRO A 363 -9.65 -18.19 2.76
N ALA A 364 -8.67 -17.37 2.37
CA ALA A 364 -8.57 -15.97 2.78
C ALA A 364 -9.69 -15.11 2.16
N GLY A 365 -10.16 -15.45 0.96
CA GLY A 365 -11.05 -14.61 0.16
C GLY A 365 -10.39 -13.28 -0.28
N ASN A 366 -10.98 -12.63 -1.28
CA ASN A 366 -10.46 -11.37 -1.84
C ASN A 366 -11.33 -10.14 -1.56
N ALA A 367 -12.40 -10.29 -0.79
CA ALA A 367 -13.41 -9.24 -0.59
C ALA A 367 -13.35 -8.66 0.84
N ASN A 368 -14.48 -8.68 1.56
CA ASN A 368 -14.63 -8.01 2.86
C ASN A 368 -14.38 -8.93 4.06
N GLN A 369 -13.80 -10.11 3.85
CA GLN A 369 -13.55 -11.12 4.89
C GLN A 369 -12.53 -10.63 5.94
N GLN A 370 -11.56 -9.79 5.53
CA GLN A 370 -10.51 -9.25 6.40
C GLN A 370 -9.63 -10.34 7.03
N THR A 371 -9.33 -11.38 6.25
CA THR A 371 -8.53 -12.55 6.66
C THR A 371 -7.21 -12.61 5.88
N PRO A 372 -6.31 -11.62 6.04
CA PRO A 372 -5.07 -11.54 5.27
C PRO A 372 -4.04 -12.62 5.65
N LEU A 373 -4.29 -13.35 6.73
CA LEU A 373 -3.44 -14.41 7.26
C LEU A 373 -4.16 -15.76 7.14
N VAL A 374 -3.44 -16.82 6.80
CA VAL A 374 -3.96 -18.19 6.83
C VAL A 374 -2.92 -19.09 7.49
N LEU A 375 -3.32 -19.78 8.56
CA LEU A 375 -2.52 -20.83 9.19
C LEU A 375 -2.83 -22.17 8.52
N ILE A 376 -1.80 -22.87 8.10
CA ILE A 376 -1.89 -24.20 7.48
C ILE A 376 -1.17 -25.19 8.40
N ARG A 377 -1.85 -26.26 8.78
CA ARG A 377 -1.29 -27.32 9.62
C ARG A 377 -0.44 -28.27 8.78
N SER A 378 0.70 -28.68 9.33
CA SER A 378 1.66 -29.54 8.61
C SER A 378 1.16 -30.96 8.32
N ASP A 379 0.15 -31.42 9.06
CA ASP A 379 -0.49 -32.74 8.93
C ASP A 379 -1.64 -32.76 7.92
N GLU A 380 -1.84 -31.68 7.15
CA GLU A 380 -2.81 -31.66 6.06
C GLU A 380 -2.50 -32.77 5.03
N PRO A 381 -3.35 -33.81 4.90
CA PRO A 381 -3.02 -34.96 4.09
C PRO A 381 -2.98 -34.62 2.59
N GLY A 382 -2.10 -35.37 1.90
CA GLY A 382 -1.90 -35.48 0.44
C GLY A 382 -3.09 -35.20 -0.45
#